data_AF-A0A0B8PI64-F1
#
_entry.id   AF-A0A0B8PI64-F1
#
_cell.length_a   1.000
_cell.length_b   1.000
_cell.length_c   1.000
_cell.angle_alpha   90.00
_cell.angle_beta   90.00
_cell.angle_gamma   90.00
#
_symmetry.space_group_name_H-M   'P 1'
#
loop_
_entity.id
_entity.type
_entity.pdbx_description
1 polymer ?
#
loop_
_entity_poly.entity_id
_entity_poly.type
_entity_poly.pdbx_seq_one_letter_code
_entity_poly.pdbx_strand_id
1 'polypeptide(L)'
;MKRYEDNNATLSAYLSGQVGLIATGNLVVTEIANRYPAKAPEVKFMLKNSPCYIGVMKGDDELLQEVNRLISKAKQDGELESISQKWLKASFPADLEA
;
A
#
# COMPACT_ATOMS: atom_id res chain seq x y z
N MET A 1 6.45 -17.15 -16.35
CA MET A 1 5.83 -16.16 -15.44
C MET A 1 4.71 -16.86 -14.68
N LYS A 2 4.72 -16.87 -13.34
CA LYS A 2 3.63 -17.45 -12.53
C LYS A 2 2.75 -16.32 -12.02
N ARG A 3 1.43 -16.47 -12.17
CA ARG A 3 0.42 -15.58 -11.55
C ARG A 3 -0.16 -16.32 -10.36
N TYR A 4 -0.23 -15.63 -9.22
CA TYR A 4 -0.90 -16.11 -8.02
C TYR A 4 -2.19 -15.31 -7.84
N GLU A 5 -3.18 -15.91 -7.17
CA GLU A 5 -4.50 -15.28 -6.98
C GLU A 5 -4.45 -14.12 -5.97
N ASP A 6 -3.52 -14.16 -5.01
CA ASP A 6 -3.41 -13.15 -3.96
C ASP A 6 -1.96 -12.95 -3.47
N ASN A 7 -1.81 -12.01 -2.52
CA ASN A 7 -0.53 -11.69 -1.91
C ASN A 7 -0.01 -12.82 -1.00
N ASN A 8 -0.87 -13.61 -0.36
CA ASN A 8 -0.47 -14.68 0.55
C ASN A 8 0.15 -15.85 -0.20
N ALA A 9 -0.44 -16.25 -1.33
CA ALA A 9 0.11 -17.24 -2.23
C ALA A 9 1.44 -16.78 -2.84
N THR A 10 1.53 -15.50 -3.24
CA THR A 10 2.76 -14.88 -3.74
C THR A 10 3.88 -14.93 -2.69
N LEU A 11 3.57 -14.51 -1.46
CA LEU A 11 4.49 -14.54 -0.32
C LEU A 11 4.94 -15.97 0.00
N SER A 12 4.02 -16.93 0.02
CA SER A 12 4.34 -18.33 0.33
C SER A 12 5.27 -18.94 -0.71
N ALA A 13 5.06 -18.63 -1.99
CA ALA A 13 5.93 -19.07 -3.07
C ALA A 13 7.35 -18.48 -2.93
N TYR A 14 7.46 -17.21 -2.53
CA TYR A 14 8.75 -16.57 -2.29
C TYR A 14 9.47 -17.16 -1.07
N LEU A 15 8.79 -17.26 0.08
CA LEU A 15 9.39 -17.76 1.32
C LEU A 15 9.79 -19.24 1.22
N SER A 16 9.08 -20.05 0.42
CA SER A 16 9.45 -21.44 0.16
C SER A 16 10.56 -21.61 -0.89
N GLY A 17 10.97 -20.52 -1.56
CA GLY A 17 11.99 -20.56 -2.61
C GLY A 17 11.47 -21.06 -3.97
N GLN A 18 10.15 -21.22 -4.15
CA GLN A 18 9.56 -21.58 -5.45
C GLN A 18 9.78 -20.50 -6.51
N VAL A 19 9.92 -19.24 -6.08
CA VAL A 19 10.29 -18.09 -6.92
C VAL A 19 11.36 -17.27 -6.22
N GLY A 20 12.32 -16.74 -6.99
CA GLY A 20 13.39 -15.88 -6.46
C GLY A 20 13.04 -14.38 -6.44
N LEU A 21 11.95 -13.97 -7.09
CA LEU A 21 11.54 -12.57 -7.24
C LEU A 21 10.03 -12.45 -7.10
N ILE A 22 9.58 -11.34 -6.51
CA ILE A 22 8.19 -10.94 -6.39
C ILE A 22 8.03 -9.46 -6.71
N ALA A 23 6.88 -9.08 -7.26
CA ALA A 23 6.44 -7.70 -7.37
C ALA A 23 5.39 -7.47 -6.27
N THR A 24 5.69 -6.62 -5.29
CA THR A 24 4.82 -6.37 -4.14
C THR A 24 5.00 -4.95 -3.58
N GLY A 25 4.11 -4.54 -2.69
CA GLY A 25 4.19 -3.25 -2.01
C GLY A 25 5.29 -3.19 -0.94
N ASN A 26 5.78 -1.99 -0.65
CA ASN A 26 6.76 -1.70 0.38
C ASN A 26 6.39 -2.28 1.76
N LEU A 27 5.13 -2.19 2.17
CA LEU A 27 4.67 -2.71 3.46
C LEU A 27 4.79 -4.22 3.57
N VAL A 28 4.55 -4.94 2.48
CA VAL A 28 4.76 -6.40 2.45
C VAL A 28 6.25 -6.70 2.56
N VAL A 29 7.12 -5.95 1.90
CA VAL A 29 8.58 -6.08 2.05
C VAL A 29 9.01 -5.83 3.48
N THR A 30 8.55 -4.75 4.11
CA THR A 30 8.83 -4.42 5.52
C THR A 30 8.36 -5.54 6.44
N GLU A 31 7.17 -6.08 6.23
CA GLU A 31 6.65 -7.16 7.07
C GLU A 31 7.43 -8.48 6.90
N ILE A 32 7.87 -8.80 5.67
CA ILE A 32 8.78 -9.94 5.45
C ILE A 32 10.10 -9.72 6.19
N ALA A 33 10.68 -8.52 6.10
CA ALA A 33 11.93 -8.21 6.77
C ALA A 33 11.81 -8.28 8.30
N ASN A 34 10.66 -7.90 8.86
CA ASN A 34 10.38 -8.00 10.29
C ASN A 34 10.21 -9.46 10.75
N ARG A 35 9.40 -10.26 10.03
CA ARG A 35 9.05 -11.62 10.45
C ARG A 35 10.06 -12.69 10.02
N TYR A 36 10.71 -12.49 8.88
CA TYR A 36 11.65 -13.43 8.25
C TYR A 36 12.93 -12.71 7.78
N PRO A 37 13.74 -12.15 8.68
CA PRO A 37 14.87 -11.29 8.31
C PRO A 37 15.84 -11.94 7.32
N ALA A 38 16.11 -13.25 7.46
CA ALA A 38 17.00 -14.01 6.57
C ALA A 38 16.46 -14.18 5.14
N LYS A 39 15.18 -13.87 4.89
CA LYS A 39 14.52 -13.96 3.59
C LYS A 39 14.03 -12.59 3.10
N ALA A 40 14.43 -11.51 3.76
CA ALA A 40 14.05 -10.16 3.37
C ALA A 40 14.42 -9.90 1.90
N PRO A 41 13.46 -9.54 1.03
CA PRO A 41 13.77 -9.23 -0.36
C PRO A 41 14.53 -7.91 -0.46
N GLU A 42 15.51 -7.87 -1.36
CA GLU A 42 16.18 -6.64 -1.75
C GLU A 42 15.39 -5.96 -2.88
N VAL A 43 15.13 -4.66 -2.75
CA VAL A 43 14.46 -3.88 -3.79
C VAL A 43 15.37 -3.77 -5.02
N LYS A 44 14.90 -4.25 -6.18
CA LYS A 44 15.65 -4.14 -7.44
C LYS A 44 15.34 -2.86 -8.21
N PHE A 45 14.08 -2.47 -8.30
CA PHE A 45 13.63 -1.20 -8.87
C PHE A 45 12.14 -0.98 -8.56
N MET A 46 11.70 0.28 -8.65
CA MET A 46 10.29 0.65 -8.52
C MET A 46 9.56 0.36 -9.84
N LEU A 47 8.49 -0.44 -9.78
CA LEU A 47 7.68 -0.75 -10.96
C LEU A 47 6.71 0.39 -11.32
N LYS A 48 5.99 0.88 -10.32
CA LYS A 48 4.99 1.95 -10.49
C LYS A 48 4.62 2.52 -9.12
N ASN A 49 4.51 3.85 -9.02
CA ASN A 49 3.81 4.49 -7.91
C ASN A 49 2.30 4.52 -8.21
N SER A 50 1.48 3.91 -7.35
CA SER A 50 0.03 3.81 -7.55
C SER A 50 -0.70 4.34 -6.30
N PRO A 51 -1.00 5.64 -6.25
CA PRO A 51 -1.77 6.21 -5.15
C PRO A 51 -3.16 5.56 -5.03
N CYS A 52 -3.64 5.40 -3.80
CA CYS A 52 -4.94 4.82 -3.50
C CYS A 52 -6.01 5.90 -3.38
N TYR A 53 -7.15 5.70 -4.04
CA TYR A 53 -8.32 6.57 -3.98
C TYR A 53 -9.56 5.78 -3.58
N ILE A 54 -10.58 6.48 -3.09
CA ILE A 54 -11.89 5.88 -2.77
C ILE A 54 -12.75 5.90 -4.04
N GLY A 55 -13.15 4.72 -4.50
CA GLY A 55 -14.06 4.59 -5.64
C GLY A 55 -15.51 4.86 -5.24
N VAL A 56 -16.20 5.70 -6.01
CA VAL A 56 -17.65 5.97 -5.90
C VAL A 56 -18.36 5.59 -7.19
N MET A 57 -19.70 5.50 -7.15
CA MET A 57 -20.49 5.25 -8.36
C MET A 57 -20.36 6.42 -9.34
N LYS A 58 -20.22 6.13 -10.64
CA LYS A 58 -20.12 7.17 -11.66
C LYS A 58 -21.39 8.03 -11.67
N GLY A 59 -21.22 9.35 -11.50
CA GLY A 59 -22.31 10.33 -11.46
C GLY A 59 -22.87 10.61 -10.05
N ASP A 60 -22.35 9.95 -9.02
CA ASP A 60 -22.69 10.25 -7.63
C ASP A 60 -21.83 11.40 -7.08
N ASP A 61 -22.13 12.61 -7.58
CA ASP A 61 -21.35 13.81 -7.27
C ASP A 61 -21.50 14.23 -5.80
N GLU A 62 -22.63 13.93 -5.16
CA GLU A 62 -22.86 14.23 -3.75
C GLU A 62 -21.95 13.40 -2.84
N LEU A 63 -21.90 12.07 -3.06
CA LEU A 63 -21.01 11.20 -2.30
C LEU A 63 -19.54 11.53 -2.57
N LEU A 64 -19.18 11.81 -3.83
CA LEU A 64 -17.82 12.20 -4.18
C LEU A 64 -17.38 13.46 -3.41
N GLN A 65 -18.22 14.49 -3.40
CA GLN A 65 -17.93 15.75 -2.71
C GLN A 65 -17.78 15.55 -1.21
N GLU A 66 -18.68 14.79 -0.58
CA GLU A 66 -18.63 14.56 0.86
C GLU A 66 -17.40 13.72 1.26
N VAL A 67 -17.07 12.67 0.50
CA VAL A 67 -15.86 11.87 0.72
C VAL A 67 -14.61 12.74 0.61
N ASN A 68 -14.50 13.57 -0.44
CA ASN A 68 -13.35 14.46 -0.63
C ASN A 68 -13.26 15.52 0.48
N ARG A 69 -14.40 16.04 0.94
CA ARG A 69 -14.45 16.98 2.08
C ARG A 69 -13.91 16.34 3.36
N LEU A 70 -14.32 15.09 3.65
CA LEU A 70 -13.85 14.34 4.82
C LEU A 70 -12.35 14.02 4.73
N ILE A 71 -11.86 13.57 3.57
CA ILE A 71 -10.42 13.32 3.35
C ILE A 71 -9.61 14.60 3.55
N SER A 72 -10.08 15.72 2.98
CA SER A 72 -9.42 17.03 3.10
C SER A 72 -9.34 17.48 4.55
N LYS A 73 -10.43 17.32 5.30
CA LYS A 73 -10.48 17.63 6.74
C LYS A 73 -9.51 16.74 7.52
N ALA A 74 -9.55 15.43 7.32
CA ALA A 74 -8.65 14.49 8.01
C ALA A 74 -7.17 14.74 7.68
N LYS A 75 -6.86 15.23 6.48
CA LYS A 75 -5.51 15.67 6.10
C LYS A 75 -5.11 16.94 6.86
N GLN A 76 -5.96 17.95 6.90
CA GLN A 76 -5.71 19.21 7.61
C GLN A 76 -5.57 19.02 9.13
N ASP A 77 -6.39 18.15 9.71
CA ASP A 77 -6.41 17.86 11.14
C ASP A 77 -5.25 16.91 11.57
N GLY A 78 -4.45 16.38 10.63
CA GLY A 78 -3.34 15.46 10.92
C GLY A 78 -3.77 14.03 11.25
N GLU A 79 -5.05 13.69 11.06
CA GLU A 79 -5.58 12.35 11.31
C GLU A 79 -4.98 11.33 10.33
N LEU A 80 -4.86 11.68 9.05
CA LEU A 80 -4.25 10.80 8.05
C LEU A 80 -2.76 10.54 8.32
N GLU A 81 -2.03 11.54 8.82
CA GLU A 81 -0.65 11.34 9.30
C GLU A 81 -0.62 10.34 10.46
N SER A 82 -1.49 10.52 11.46
CA SER A 82 -1.58 9.63 12.61
C SER A 82 -1.93 8.19 12.21
N ILE A 83 -2.85 8.01 11.27
CA ILE A 83 -3.21 6.70 10.69
C ILE A 83 -2.02 6.09 9.97
N SER A 84 -1.32 6.86 9.13
CA SER A 84 -0.15 6.40 8.38
C SER A 84 0.97 5.93 9.32
N GLN A 85 1.29 6.71 10.35
CA GLN A 85 2.29 6.32 11.35
C GLN A 85 1.86 5.06 12.12
N LYS A 86 0.59 4.96 12.51
CA LYS A 86 0.09 3.81 13.28
C LYS A 86 0.20 2.52 12.49
N TRP A 87 -0.31 2.51 11.27
CA TRP A 87 -0.51 1.28 10.49
C TRP A 87 0.58 1.00 9.46
N LEU A 88 1.18 2.05 8.88
CA LEU A 88 2.15 1.93 7.79
C LEU A 88 3.58 2.24 8.25
N LYS A 89 3.77 2.76 9.47
CA LYS A 89 5.08 3.14 10.04
C LYS A 89 5.85 4.13 9.15
N ALA A 90 5.11 4.97 8.44
CA ALA A 90 5.63 5.96 7.51
C ALA A 90 4.77 7.23 7.57
N SER A 91 5.34 8.38 7.23
CA SER A 91 4.59 9.62 7.10
C SER A 91 3.59 9.54 5.96
N PHE A 92 2.48 10.25 6.12
CA PHE A 92 1.51 10.43 5.05
C PHE A 92 2.20 11.10 3.85
N PRO A 93 1.97 10.64 2.61
CA PRO A 93 2.69 11.16 1.46
C PRO A 93 2.37 12.65 1.21
N ALA A 94 3.42 13.47 1.09
CA ALA A 94 3.27 14.91 0.87
C ALA A 94 2.71 15.24 -0.52
N ASP A 95 2.95 14.37 -1.49
CA ASP A 95 2.58 14.48 -2.90
C ASP A 95 1.21 13.87 -3.24
N LEU A 96 0.46 13.38 -2.24
CA LEU A 96 -0.90 12.88 -2.45
C LEU A 96 -1.90 14.06 -2.49
N GLU A 97 -2.31 14.44 -3.69
CA GLU A 97 -3.41 15.38 -3.92
C GLU A 97 -4.76 14.76 -3.49
N ALA A 98 -5.66 15.60 -2.97
CA ALA A 98 -7.03 15.24 -2.61
C ALA A 98 -7.98 15.65 -3.75
#